data_AF-G9ZSR1-F1
#
_entry.id   AF-G9ZSR1-F1
#
_cell.length_a   1.000
_cell.length_b   1.000
_cell.length_c   1.000
_cell.angle_alpha   90.00
_cell.angle_beta   90.00
_cell.angle_gamma   90.00
#
_symmetry.space_group_name_H-M   'P 1'
#
loop_
_entity.id
_entity.type
_entity.pdbx_description
1 polymer ?
#
loop_
_entity_poly.entity_id
_entity_poly.type
_entity_poly.pdbx_seq_one_letter_code
_entity_poly.pdbx_strand_id
1 'polypeptide(L)'
;MKTLLINLLVAIAVIIAFFIAYYLLSHLHKTMFEIEVAKNARLSGAAKSGGIMFIILGLIGVLAMILGNMILVLVFLVGATFGGLILEFVILNIITHRHDS
;
A
#
# COMPACT_ATOMS: atom_id res chain seq x y z
N MET A 1 -21.80 11.11 17.05
CA MET A 1 -21.07 9.87 17.40
C MET A 1 -20.66 9.04 16.18
N LYS A 2 -21.58 8.72 15.25
CA LYS A 2 -21.26 7.93 14.02
C LYS A 2 -20.17 8.57 13.12
N THR A 3 -20.21 9.88 12.93
CA THR A 3 -19.24 10.62 12.09
C THR A 3 -17.82 10.63 12.68
N LEU A 4 -17.71 10.69 14.01
CA LEU A 4 -16.41 10.67 14.70
C LEU A 4 -15.72 9.30 14.53
N LEU A 5 -16.48 8.21 14.62
CA LEU A 5 -15.98 6.86 14.45
C LEU A 5 -15.46 6.63 13.02
N ILE A 6 -16.21 7.07 12.00
CA ILE A 6 -15.80 6.94 10.59
C ILE A 6 -14.49 7.70 10.36
N ASN A 7 -14.38 8.94 10.82
CA ASN A 7 -13.16 9.73 10.65
C ASN A 7 -11.95 9.09 11.34
N LEU A 8 -12.13 8.49 12.52
CA LEU A 8 -11.07 7.77 13.21
C LEU A 8 -10.60 6.53 12.42
N LEU A 9 -11.55 5.75 11.90
CA LEU A 9 -11.24 4.56 11.09
C LEU A 9 -10.51 4.93 9.80
N VAL A 10 -10.94 6.01 9.14
CA VAL A 10 -10.27 6.51 7.93
C VAL A 10 -8.86 7.01 8.26
N ALA A 11 -8.66 7.70 9.39
CA ALA A 11 -7.34 8.13 9.84
C ALA A 11 -6.38 6.94 10.02
N ILE A 12 -6.86 5.86 10.66
CA ILE A 12 -6.09 4.63 10.84
C ILE A 12 -5.74 4.02 9.48
N ALA A 13 -6.71 3.93 8.57
CA ALA A 13 -6.46 3.40 7.22
C ALA A 13 -5.42 4.22 6.46
N VAL A 14 -5.44 5.56 6.58
CA VAL A 14 -4.44 6.45 5.98
C VAL A 14 -3.04 6.17 6.54
N ILE A 15 -2.93 6.01 7.86
CA ILE A 15 -1.66 5.67 8.51
C ILE A 15 -1.14 4.32 7.99
N ILE A 16 -2.00 3.32 7.88
CA ILE A 16 -1.65 2.00 7.34
C ILE A 16 -1.15 2.13 5.89
N ALA A 17 -1.82 2.91 5.04
CA ALA A 17 -1.39 3.13 3.66
C ALA A 17 0.03 3.72 3.60
N PHE A 18 0.32 4.76 4.39
CA PHE A 18 1.66 5.33 4.46
C PHE A 18 2.70 4.38 5.05
N PHE A 19 2.31 3.58 6.05
CA PHE A 19 3.18 2.55 6.61
C PHE A 19 3.57 1.51 5.57
N ILE A 20 2.60 1.00 4.79
CA ILE A 20 2.86 0.04 3.71
C ILE A 20 3.78 0.68 2.66
N ALA A 21 3.50 1.91 2.25
CA ALA A 21 4.35 2.64 1.31
C ALA A 21 5.80 2.76 1.81
N TYR A 22 5.97 3.22 3.05
CA TYR A 22 7.27 3.35 3.68
C TYR A 22 7.99 2.01 3.76
N TYR A 23 7.31 0.94 4.18
CA TYR A 23 7.88 -0.39 4.26
C TYR A 23 8.40 -0.86 2.90
N LEU A 24 7.59 -0.78 1.85
CA LEU A 24 7.98 -1.22 0.50
C LEU A 24 9.17 -0.44 -0.03
N LEU A 25 9.13 0.90 0.06
CA LEU A 25 10.17 1.77 -0.49
C LEU A 25 11.48 1.68 0.30
N SER A 26 11.42 1.59 1.63
CA SER A 26 12.61 1.44 2.47
C SER A 26 13.32 0.09 2.30
N HIS A 27 12.62 -0.92 1.76
CA HIS A 27 13.17 -2.24 1.49
C HIS A 27 13.67 -2.43 0.06
N LEU A 28 13.62 -1.42 -0.82
CA LEU A 28 14.14 -1.52 -2.19
C LEU A 28 15.63 -1.90 -2.27
N HIS A 29 16.40 -1.53 -1.24
CA HIS A 29 17.83 -1.85 -1.12
C HIS A 29 18.12 -2.82 0.02
N LYS A 30 17.10 -3.50 0.54
CA LYS A 30 17.20 -4.48 1.63
C LYS A 30 16.61 -5.81 1.19
N THR A 31 16.64 -6.77 2.10
CA THR A 31 15.96 -8.05 1.94
C THR A 31 14.48 -7.93 2.30
N MET A 32 13.62 -8.50 1.48
CA MET A 32 12.20 -8.69 1.78
C MET A 32 11.88 -10.17 1.57
N PHE A 33 11.31 -10.85 2.58
CA PHE A 33 11.03 -12.29 2.53
C PHE A 33 12.25 -13.14 2.14
N GLU A 34 13.41 -12.84 2.73
CA GLU A 34 14.71 -13.49 2.44
C GLU A 34 15.24 -13.28 1.01
N ILE A 35 14.57 -12.45 0.19
CA ILE A 35 15.01 -12.11 -1.16
C ILE A 35 15.64 -10.72 -1.14
N GLU A 36 16.86 -10.58 -1.66
CA GLU A 36 17.45 -9.26 -1.92
C GLU A 36 16.64 -8.53 -3.01
N VAL A 37 15.87 -7.51 -2.61
CA VAL A 37 14.91 -6.82 -3.49
C VAL A 37 15.62 -6.22 -4.70
N ALA A 38 16.79 -5.62 -4.50
CA ALA A 38 17.58 -5.01 -5.57
C ALA A 38 18.05 -6.02 -6.65
N LYS A 39 18.19 -7.30 -6.32
CA LYS A 39 18.61 -8.36 -7.26
C LYS A 39 17.43 -9.00 -8.00
N ASN A 40 16.20 -8.84 -7.50
CA ASN A 40 15.00 -9.37 -8.14
C ASN A 40 14.19 -8.24 -8.79
N ALA A 41 14.31 -8.10 -10.11
CA ALA A 41 13.64 -7.03 -10.87
C ALA A 41 12.11 -7.02 -10.69
N ARG A 42 11.48 -8.20 -10.55
CA ARG A 42 10.02 -8.31 -10.34
C ARG A 42 9.63 -7.79 -8.96
N LEU A 43 10.37 -8.19 -7.91
CA LEU A 43 10.12 -7.76 -6.54
C LEU A 43 10.41 -6.27 -6.34
N SER A 44 11.53 -5.77 -6.90
CA SER A 44 11.87 -4.35 -6.91
C SER A 44 10.80 -3.52 -7.63
N GLY A 45 10.34 -3.99 -8.79
CA GLY A 45 9.25 -3.36 -9.54
C GLY A 45 7.96 -3.28 -8.74
N ALA A 46 7.53 -4.40 -8.15
CA ALA A 46 6.33 -4.49 -7.33
C ALA A 46 6.42 -3.63 -6.05
N ALA A 47 7.56 -3.64 -5.36
CA ALA A 47 7.77 -2.82 -4.17
C ALA A 47 7.77 -1.32 -4.51
N LYS A 48 8.41 -0.92 -5.61
CA LYS A 48 8.44 0.49 -6.04
C LYS A 48 7.07 0.97 -6.49
N SER A 49 6.38 0.22 -7.35
CA SER A 49 5.06 0.60 -7.86
C SER A 49 4.00 0.58 -6.75
N GLY A 50 3.98 -0.46 -5.92
CA GLY A 50 3.11 -0.57 -4.75
C GLY A 50 3.37 0.56 -3.75
N GLY A 51 4.64 0.87 -3.47
CA GLY A 51 5.02 1.96 -2.58
C GLY A 51 4.49 3.31 -3.05
N ILE A 52 4.69 3.65 -4.33
CA ILE A 52 4.19 4.90 -4.92
C ILE A 52 2.65 4.94 -4.91
N MET A 53 2.00 3.84 -5.28
CA MET A 53 0.53 3.74 -5.25
C MET A 53 -0.03 4.03 -3.86
N PHE A 54 0.55 3.45 -2.81
CA PHE A 54 0.09 3.66 -1.44
C PHE A 54 0.38 5.07 -0.91
N ILE A 55 1.43 5.75 -1.39
CA ILE A 55 1.63 7.19 -1.13
C ILE A 55 0.47 7.99 -1.71
N ILE A 56 0.14 7.76 -2.99
CA ILE A 56 -0.93 8.50 -3.68
C ILE A 56 -2.27 8.27 -2.97
N LEU A 57 -2.60 7.02 -2.64
CA LEU A 57 -3.82 6.67 -1.92
C LEU A 57 -3.85 7.30 -0.53
N GLY A 58 -2.74 7.28 0.22
CA GLY A 58 -2.63 7.94 1.51
C GLY A 58 -2.90 9.45 1.42
N LEU A 59 -2.36 10.12 0.40
CA LEU A 59 -2.63 11.55 0.14
C LEU A 59 -4.11 11.81 -0.18
N ILE A 60 -4.73 10.96 -1.00
CA ILE A 60 -6.17 11.04 -1.28
C ILE A 60 -6.99 10.89 0.01
N GLY A 61 -6.61 9.95 0.89
CA GLY A 61 -7.29 9.76 2.17
C GLY A 61 -7.15 10.95 3.12
N VAL A 62 -5.98 11.57 3.19
CA VAL A 62 -5.77 12.84 3.94
C VAL A 62 -6.67 13.94 3.39
N LEU A 63 -6.67 14.15 2.07
CA LEU A 63 -7.50 15.16 1.42
C LEU A 63 -9.00 14.89 1.64
N ALA A 64 -9.43 13.63 1.58
CA ALA A 64 -10.80 13.23 1.84
C ALA A 64 -11.26 13.64 3.25
N MET A 65 -10.40 13.46 4.25
CA MET A 65 -10.66 13.84 5.63
C MET A 65 -10.74 15.35 5.82
N ILE A 66 -9.80 16.11 5.26
CA ILE A 66 -9.77 17.58 5.37
C ILE A 66 -11.01 18.21 4.73
N LEU A 67 -11.42 17.69 3.57
CA LEU A 67 -12.57 18.19 2.83
C LEU A 67 -13.92 17.64 3.33
N GLY A 68 -13.90 16.65 4.25
CA GLY A 68 -15.10 15.95 4.69
C GLY A 68 -15.85 15.23 3.55
N ASN A 69 -15.13 14.82 2.50
CA ASN A 69 -15.74 14.30 1.27
C ASN A 69 -15.85 12.77 1.30
N MET A 70 -17.09 12.27 1.48
CA MET A 70 -17.38 10.83 1.57
C MET A 70 -17.04 10.04 0.30
N ILE A 71 -17.19 10.65 -0.88
CA ILE A 71 -16.85 9.99 -2.15
C ILE A 71 -15.34 9.75 -2.21
N LEU A 72 -14.53 10.73 -1.82
CA LEU A 72 -13.07 10.57 -1.76
C LEU A 72 -12.66 9.54 -0.69
N VAL A 73 -13.37 9.47 0.44
CA VAL A 73 -13.17 8.41 1.44
C VAL A 73 -13.42 7.03 0.82
N LEU A 74 -14.52 6.86 0.07
CA LEU A 74 -14.81 5.59 -0.60
C LEU A 74 -13.76 5.24 -1.66
N VAL A 75 -13.34 6.20 -2.49
CA VAL A 75 -12.28 6.01 -3.49
C VAL A 75 -10.97 5.57 -2.81
N PHE A 76 -10.61 6.22 -1.70
CA PHE A 76 -9.44 5.84 -0.91
C PHE A 76 -9.56 4.42 -0.35
N LEU A 77 -10.66 4.09 0.34
CA LEU A 77 -10.82 2.78 0.99
C LEU A 77 -10.87 1.63 -0.02
N VAL A 78 -11.60 1.80 -1.12
CA VAL A 78 -11.66 0.82 -2.21
C VAL A 78 -10.29 0.69 -2.87
N GLY A 79 -9.66 1.82 -3.21
CA GLY A 79 -8.34 1.83 -3.84
C GLY A 79 -7.26 1.18 -2.97
N ALA A 80 -7.24 1.46 -1.67
CA ALA A 80 -6.30 0.86 -0.72
C ALA A 80 -6.53 -0.64 -0.55
N THR A 81 -7.79 -1.08 -0.50
CA THR A 81 -8.13 -2.50 -0.37
C THR A 81 -7.74 -3.28 -1.62
N PHE A 82 -8.18 -2.84 -2.81
CA PHE A 82 -7.85 -3.51 -4.07
C PHE A 82 -6.36 -3.43 -4.37
N GLY A 83 -5.74 -2.26 -4.16
CA GLY A 83 -4.30 -2.09 -4.33
C GLY A 83 -3.50 -3.00 -3.41
N GLY A 84 -3.92 -3.15 -2.15
CA GLY A 84 -3.33 -4.08 -1.20
C GLY A 84 -3.42 -5.53 -1.64
N LEU A 85 -4.62 -5.98 -2.04
CA LEU A 85 -4.85 -7.35 -2.51
C LEU A 85 -4.03 -7.68 -3.78
N ILE A 86 -3.98 -6.75 -4.74
CA ILE A 86 -3.17 -6.94 -5.95
C ILE A 86 -1.69 -7.03 -5.60
N LEU A 87 -1.20 -6.12 -4.74
CA LEU A 87 0.19 -6.12 -4.32
C LEU A 87 0.55 -7.41 -3.58
N GLU A 88 -0.30 -7.87 -2.66
CA GLU A 88 -0.15 -9.12 -1.92
C GLU A 88 -0.07 -10.31 -2.89
N PHE A 89 -1.00 -10.42 -3.82
CA PHE A 89 -1.01 -11.49 -4.81
C PHE A 89 0.26 -11.49 -5.68
N VAL A 90 0.71 -10.31 -6.12
CA VAL A 90 1.93 -10.15 -6.92
C VAL A 90 3.16 -10.59 -6.12
N ILE A 91 3.30 -10.13 -4.88
CA ILE A 91 4.44 -10.46 -4.02
C ILE A 91 4.45 -11.96 -3.70
N LEU A 92 3.30 -12.54 -3.32
CA LEU A 92 3.19 -13.98 -3.06
C LEU A 92 3.54 -14.80 -4.30
N ASN A 93 3.06 -14.41 -5.48
CA ASN A 93 3.39 -15.09 -6.72
C ASN A 93 4.90 -15.08 -7.01
N ILE A 94 5.59 -13.97 -6.71
CA ILE A 94 7.05 -13.86 -6.86
C ILE A 94 7.77 -14.77 -5.86
N ILE A 95 7.32 -14.82 -4.61
CA ILE A 95 7.93 -15.65 -3.56
C ILE A 95 7.75 -17.14 -3.89
N THR A 96 6.56 -17.56 -4.31
CA THR A 96 6.27 -18.97 -4.61
C THR A 96 7.12 -19.50 -5.76
N HIS A 97 7.35 -18.71 -6.81
CA HIS A 97 8.14 -19.11 -7.98
C HIS A 97 9.63 -18.75 -7.87
N ARG A 98 10.13 -18.44 -6.66
CA ARG A 98 11.54 -18.06 -6.44
C ARG A 98 12.54 -19.17 -6.77
N HIS A 99 12.08 -20.42 -6.82
CA HIS A 99 12.91 -21.61 -7.14
C HIS A 99 12.90 -22.00 -8.62
N ASP A 100 12.01 -21.41 -9.42
CA ASP A 100 11.85 -21.75 -10.85
C ASP A 100 12.59 -20.78 -11.79
N SER A 101 13.45 -19.91 -11.23
CA SER A 101 14.18 -18.83 -11.93
C SER A 101 15.69 -19.03 -11.90
#